data_AF-A0AAE6MLJ0-F1
#
_entry.id   AF-A0AAE6MLJ0-F1
#
_cell.length_a   1.000
_cell.length_b   1.000
_cell.length_c   1.000
_cell.angle_alpha   90.00
_cell.angle_beta   90.00
_cell.angle_gamma   90.00
#
_symmetry.space_group_name_H-M   'P 1'
#
loop_
_entity.id
_entity.type
_entity.pdbx_description
1 polymer ?
#
loop_
_entity_poly.entity_id
_entity_poly.type
_entity_poly.pdbx_seq_one_letter_code
_entity_poly.pdbx_strand_id
1 'polypeptide(L)'
;MRIDKVYIENFKNLKKFSIDLDESQMNTVLLGKNATGKSNFIEALILIFKYLDLKQEPPKELQFHYRIEYRVRTYKIIVDFLESAYSFEIFKQSDTDGTVWEKLARPVTKTDFFRNKDLYLPKYVFTYYSGLSDRLDKIFWKHQQNFYNEIKKPNFDRKKLDDLRRLFYVKQIHSFFVLLAFFALPTVENRTKQFLNDVLGIEDLESVLFVLKRPSWRGKGDQRFFGAEGLVSEFLKILWQYSLAPIYYSETVYPDFRSKGVKQDQLYLYITDKKKLNEFALEFFRLSDIQPNNTDLFKALESTYISELLEEVKVKVKKRVDGEVKFKELSEGEQQLLTVIGLLIFTKEEESLVLLDEPDTHLNPLWKYDYLQYLNKYVKNISVDESDPSNIIEDSTTQIIINTHDPLVIGSMDKSQVRMFGKKIIHVPNTEDITEDKFEQLRINGLNQAIEPEKSPRGMGVAGILTSDMFGLPSILDKDTQKKLNRKRYLQGRLMRETLSPEDLEEYKGLKLDLENYGFYEETEDYWFKEYISEMSKDEAFQKVEFTEDERDKLSLRSQEVIQRLLTKRREKL
;
A
#
# COMPACT_ATOMS: atom_id res chain seq x y z
N MET A 1 2.66 -14.57 -7.08
CA MET A 1 1.25 -14.23 -6.92
C MET A 1 1.03 -12.89 -7.57
N ARG A 2 0.06 -12.80 -8.47
CA ARG A 2 -0.40 -11.55 -9.08
C ARG A 2 -1.89 -11.65 -9.39
N ILE A 3 -2.67 -10.65 -9.02
CA ILE A 3 -4.03 -10.44 -9.49
C ILE A 3 -3.96 -9.71 -10.83
N ASP A 4 -4.64 -10.26 -11.82
CA ASP A 4 -4.71 -9.70 -13.17
C ASP A 4 -6.04 -8.91 -13.31
N LYS A 5 -7.17 -9.54 -13.03
CA LYS A 5 -8.50 -8.93 -13.26
C LYS A 5 -9.44 -9.14 -12.08
N VAL A 6 -10.22 -8.11 -11.76
CA VAL A 6 -11.25 -8.20 -10.71
C VAL A 6 -12.53 -7.51 -11.14
N TYR A 7 -13.64 -8.22 -11.00
CA TYR A 7 -14.98 -7.69 -11.13
C TYR A 7 -15.73 -7.86 -9.80
N ILE A 8 -16.42 -6.81 -9.36
CA ILE A 8 -17.24 -6.80 -8.14
C ILE A 8 -18.62 -6.28 -8.53
N GLU A 9 -19.64 -7.14 -8.43
CA GLU A 9 -21.03 -6.78 -8.76
C GLU A 9 -21.55 -5.73 -7.78
N ASN A 10 -21.36 -6.01 -6.48
CA ASN A 10 -21.86 -5.17 -5.41
C ASN A 10 -21.03 -5.32 -4.13
N PHE A 11 -20.37 -4.25 -3.71
CA PHE A 11 -19.72 -4.16 -2.41
C PHE A 11 -19.57 -2.70 -1.97
N LYS A 12 -20.38 -2.26 -1.00
CA LYS A 12 -20.38 -0.87 -0.50
C LYS A 12 -20.58 0.12 -1.66
N ASN A 13 -19.58 0.96 -1.96
CA ASN A 13 -19.63 1.91 -3.09
C ASN A 13 -19.07 1.33 -4.41
N LEU A 14 -18.54 0.11 -4.41
CA LEU A 14 -18.16 -0.61 -5.63
C LEU A 14 -19.42 -1.27 -6.19
N LYS A 15 -20.01 -0.66 -7.22
CA LYS A 15 -21.19 -1.17 -7.92
C LYS A 15 -20.80 -1.47 -9.36
N LYS A 16 -20.97 -2.73 -9.78
CA LYS A 16 -20.54 -3.27 -11.08
C LYS A 16 -19.18 -2.72 -11.48
N PHE A 17 -18.22 -2.90 -10.56
CA PHE A 17 -16.90 -2.32 -10.64
C PHE A 17 -15.94 -3.32 -11.30
N SER A 18 -15.15 -2.84 -12.25
CA SER A 18 -14.08 -3.62 -12.88
C SER A 18 -12.72 -2.93 -12.74
N ILE A 19 -11.67 -3.74 -12.66
CA ILE A 19 -10.29 -3.31 -12.72
C ILE A 19 -9.46 -4.39 -13.41
N ASP A 20 -8.56 -3.93 -14.28
CA ASP A 20 -7.64 -4.74 -15.07
C ASP A 20 -6.22 -4.26 -14.77
N LEU A 21 -5.38 -5.10 -14.17
CA LEU A 21 -4.05 -4.78 -13.67
C LEU A 21 -2.99 -5.25 -14.66
N ASP A 22 -2.00 -4.41 -14.93
CA ASP A 22 -0.97 -4.72 -15.92
C ASP A 22 -0.10 -5.92 -15.47
N GLU A 23 -0.04 -6.93 -16.32
CA GLU A 23 0.67 -8.20 -16.08
C GLU A 23 2.20 -8.08 -16.15
N SER A 24 2.75 -6.93 -16.51
CA SER A 24 4.21 -6.68 -16.47
C SER A 24 4.63 -5.97 -15.19
N GLN A 25 3.69 -5.34 -14.46
CA GLN A 25 4.01 -4.44 -13.36
C GLN A 25 3.92 -5.12 -11.98
N MET A 26 5.01 -5.13 -11.22
CA MET A 26 5.04 -5.65 -9.84
C MET A 26 4.17 -4.81 -8.90
N ASN A 27 4.22 -3.49 -9.08
CA ASN A 27 3.58 -2.52 -8.21
C ASN A 27 2.46 -1.80 -8.99
N THR A 28 1.28 -1.69 -8.38
CA THR A 28 0.17 -0.88 -8.88
C THR A 28 -0.22 0.16 -7.82
N VAL A 29 -0.36 1.41 -8.23
CA VAL A 29 -0.94 2.47 -7.40
C VAL A 29 -2.39 2.74 -7.79
N LEU A 30 -3.27 2.74 -6.78
CA LEU A 30 -4.66 3.14 -6.89
C LEU A 30 -4.76 4.64 -6.57
N LEU A 31 -5.25 5.42 -7.54
CA LEU A 31 -5.47 6.87 -7.41
C LEU A 31 -6.94 7.22 -7.52
N GLY A 32 -7.33 8.36 -6.96
CA GLY A 32 -8.68 8.91 -7.11
C GLY A 32 -9.09 9.71 -5.88
N LYS A 33 -10.18 10.47 -6.01
CA LYS A 33 -10.71 11.28 -4.90
C LYS A 33 -11.13 10.42 -3.70
N ASN A 34 -11.37 11.06 -2.56
CA ASN A 34 -11.92 10.37 -1.39
C ASN A 34 -13.27 9.74 -1.75
N ALA A 35 -13.57 8.59 -1.11
CA ALA A 35 -14.81 7.84 -1.33
C ALA A 35 -15.04 7.29 -2.77
N THR A 36 -14.01 7.23 -3.63
CA THR A 36 -14.11 6.55 -4.94
C THR A 36 -14.02 5.02 -4.85
N GLY A 37 -13.72 4.46 -3.67
CA GLY A 37 -13.74 3.01 -3.42
C GLY A 37 -12.39 2.32 -3.30
N LYS A 38 -11.26 3.05 -3.31
CA LYS A 38 -9.90 2.49 -3.20
C LYS A 38 -9.69 1.59 -1.97
N SER A 39 -9.91 2.10 -0.76
CA SER A 39 -9.84 1.27 0.46
C SER A 39 -10.91 0.18 0.52
N ASN A 40 -12.08 0.39 -0.10
CA ASN A 40 -13.12 -0.65 -0.21
C ASN A 40 -12.69 -1.77 -1.17
N PHE A 41 -11.90 -1.46 -2.19
CA PHE A 41 -11.34 -2.44 -3.10
C PHE A 41 -10.25 -3.27 -2.40
N ILE A 42 -9.35 -2.63 -1.65
CA ILE A 42 -8.40 -3.34 -0.77
C ILE A 42 -9.17 -4.26 0.20
N GLU A 43 -10.22 -3.77 0.85
CA GLU A 43 -11.06 -4.59 1.72
C GLU A 43 -11.70 -5.78 0.98
N ALA A 44 -12.20 -5.56 -0.24
CA ALA A 44 -12.78 -6.63 -1.05
C ALA A 44 -11.76 -7.72 -1.35
N LEU A 45 -10.53 -7.36 -1.75
CA LEU A 45 -9.46 -8.33 -1.98
C LEU A 45 -9.16 -9.16 -0.72
N ILE A 46 -9.07 -8.51 0.44
CA ILE A 46 -8.84 -9.20 1.72
C ILE A 46 -9.97 -10.18 2.02
N LEU A 47 -11.23 -9.77 1.82
CA LEU A 47 -12.39 -10.63 2.03
C LEU A 47 -12.42 -11.84 1.08
N ILE A 48 -12.07 -11.65 -0.19
CA ILE A 48 -11.96 -12.75 -1.16
C ILE A 48 -11.01 -13.82 -0.64
N PHE A 49 -9.76 -13.44 -0.33
CA PHE A 49 -8.76 -14.40 0.15
C PHE A 49 -9.06 -14.93 1.55
N LYS A 50 -9.72 -14.15 2.41
CA LYS A 50 -10.19 -14.60 3.73
C LYS A 50 -11.13 -15.79 3.61
N TYR A 51 -12.17 -15.67 2.78
CA TYR A 51 -13.19 -16.72 2.65
C TYR A 51 -12.64 -17.94 1.93
N LEU A 52 -11.78 -17.73 0.92
CA LEU A 52 -11.07 -18.82 0.25
C LEU A 52 -10.15 -19.60 1.21
N ASP A 53 -9.35 -18.92 2.05
CA ASP A 53 -8.44 -19.60 2.98
C ASP A 53 -9.19 -20.35 4.10
N LEU A 54 -10.26 -19.75 4.62
CA LEU A 54 -11.14 -20.35 5.63
C LEU A 54 -12.04 -21.46 5.08
N LYS A 55 -12.05 -21.69 3.75
CA LYS A 55 -12.89 -22.67 3.06
C LYS A 55 -14.39 -22.40 3.30
N GLN A 56 -14.76 -21.12 3.32
CA GLN A 56 -16.12 -20.63 3.60
C GLN A 56 -16.62 -19.77 2.45
N GLU A 57 -17.93 -19.64 2.33
CA GLU A 57 -18.53 -18.66 1.42
C GLU A 57 -18.72 -17.33 2.14
N PRO A 58 -18.66 -16.19 1.42
CA PRO A 58 -19.08 -14.92 1.97
C PRO A 58 -20.52 -15.00 2.51
N PRO A 59 -20.78 -14.46 3.71
CA PRO A 59 -22.13 -14.41 4.28
C PRO A 59 -23.07 -13.63 3.37
N LYS A 60 -24.33 -14.09 3.26
CA LYS A 60 -25.34 -13.55 2.34
C LYS A 60 -25.63 -12.07 2.59
N GLU A 61 -25.49 -11.61 3.83
CA GLU A 61 -25.70 -10.23 4.27
C GLU A 61 -24.71 -9.25 3.61
N LEU A 62 -23.52 -9.71 3.20
CA LEU A 62 -22.55 -8.86 2.52
C LEU A 62 -22.93 -8.57 1.06
N GLN A 63 -23.84 -9.36 0.46
CA GLN A 63 -24.19 -9.31 -0.97
C GLN A 63 -22.94 -9.25 -1.87
N PHE A 64 -21.89 -9.98 -1.47
CA PHE A 64 -20.56 -9.84 -2.05
C PHE A 64 -20.35 -10.85 -3.18
N HIS A 65 -20.70 -10.44 -4.39
CA HIS A 65 -20.54 -11.22 -5.62
C HIS A 65 -19.38 -10.67 -6.44
N TYR A 66 -18.49 -11.56 -6.89
CA TYR A 66 -17.26 -11.17 -7.56
C TYR A 66 -16.77 -12.24 -8.54
N ARG A 67 -15.89 -11.81 -9.43
CA ARG A 67 -15.02 -12.66 -10.24
C ARG A 67 -13.60 -12.13 -10.13
N ILE A 68 -12.64 -13.00 -9.84
CA ILE A 68 -11.22 -12.63 -9.74
C ILE A 68 -10.37 -13.59 -10.57
N GLU A 69 -9.41 -13.04 -11.27
CA GLU A 69 -8.39 -13.75 -12.04
C GLU A 69 -7.01 -13.39 -11.49
N TYR A 70 -6.21 -14.40 -11.21
CA TYR A 70 -4.88 -14.23 -10.66
C TYR A 70 -3.94 -15.38 -11.03
N ARG A 71 -2.64 -15.10 -11.01
CA ARG A 71 -1.54 -16.05 -11.19
C ARG A 71 -0.88 -16.32 -9.86
N VAL A 72 -0.57 -17.57 -9.59
CA VAL A 72 0.15 -17.99 -8.39
C VAL A 72 1.00 -19.20 -8.76
N ARG A 73 2.30 -19.14 -8.49
CA ARG A 73 3.28 -20.14 -8.93
C ARG A 73 3.15 -20.35 -10.45
N THR A 74 2.98 -21.59 -10.89
CA THR A 74 2.77 -22.00 -12.29
C THR A 74 1.30 -22.12 -12.66
N TYR A 75 0.38 -21.50 -11.92
CA TYR A 75 -1.07 -21.61 -12.13
C TYR A 75 -1.72 -20.25 -12.39
N LYS A 76 -2.66 -20.23 -13.32
CA LYS A 76 -3.63 -19.16 -13.50
C LYS A 76 -4.99 -19.66 -13.00
N ILE A 77 -5.59 -18.88 -12.10
CA ILE A 77 -6.79 -19.23 -11.37
C ILE A 77 -7.85 -18.19 -11.65
N ILE A 78 -9.05 -18.65 -12.03
CA ILE A 78 -10.26 -17.83 -12.10
C ILE A 78 -11.21 -18.35 -11.02
N VAL A 79 -11.61 -17.46 -10.12
CA VAL A 79 -12.64 -17.73 -9.11
C VAL A 79 -13.86 -16.88 -9.46
N ASP A 80 -14.99 -17.54 -9.70
CA ASP A 80 -16.27 -16.91 -9.98
C ASP A 80 -17.25 -17.22 -8.83
N PHE A 81 -17.78 -16.17 -8.22
CA PHE A 81 -18.78 -16.23 -7.15
C PHE A 81 -19.94 -15.27 -7.45
N LEU A 82 -20.36 -15.15 -8.72
CA LEU A 82 -21.45 -14.27 -9.12
C LEU A 82 -22.84 -14.81 -8.74
N GLU A 83 -23.00 -16.13 -8.73
CA GLU A 83 -24.29 -16.80 -8.46
C GLU A 83 -24.44 -17.25 -6.99
N SER A 84 -23.63 -16.71 -6.08
CA SER A 84 -23.53 -17.17 -4.68
C SER A 84 -23.07 -18.64 -4.53
N ALA A 85 -22.41 -19.17 -5.55
CA ALA A 85 -21.79 -20.49 -5.55
C ALA A 85 -20.41 -20.38 -6.23
N TYR A 86 -19.41 -21.07 -5.69
CA TYR A 86 -18.05 -21.03 -6.25
C TYR A 86 -17.93 -21.88 -7.52
N SER A 87 -17.42 -21.25 -8.58
CA SER A 87 -16.88 -21.93 -9.76
C SER A 87 -15.39 -21.60 -9.89
N PHE A 88 -14.60 -22.61 -10.26
CA PHE A 88 -13.14 -22.50 -10.37
C PHE A 88 -12.69 -22.95 -11.75
N GLU A 89 -11.89 -22.11 -12.40
CA GLU A 89 -11.12 -22.49 -13.59
C GLU A 89 -9.64 -22.40 -13.29
N ILE A 90 -8.91 -23.48 -13.57
CA ILE A 90 -7.49 -23.59 -13.26
C ILE A 90 -6.75 -23.95 -14.54
N PHE A 91 -5.71 -23.19 -14.82
CA PHE A 91 -4.80 -23.39 -15.94
C PHE A 91 -3.39 -23.60 -15.37
N LYS A 92 -2.67 -24.59 -15.90
CA LYS A 92 -1.25 -24.80 -15.59
C LYS A 92 -0.43 -24.20 -16.72
N GLN A 93 0.63 -23.49 -16.37
CA GLN A 93 1.61 -23.02 -17.35
C GLN A 93 2.29 -24.22 -18.03
N SER A 94 2.46 -24.16 -19.35
CA SER A 94 3.07 -25.24 -20.12
C SER A 94 4.56 -25.38 -19.76
N ASP A 95 5.02 -26.61 -19.58
CA ASP A 95 6.42 -26.88 -19.23
C ASP A 95 7.38 -26.64 -20.44
N THR A 96 6.84 -26.57 -21.67
CA THR A 96 7.60 -26.35 -22.92
C THR A 96 7.61 -24.91 -23.41
N ASP A 97 6.57 -24.14 -23.09
CA ASP A 97 6.45 -22.72 -23.45
C ASP A 97 5.78 -21.98 -22.29
N GLY A 98 6.58 -21.21 -21.55
CA GLY A 98 6.14 -20.45 -20.38
C GLY A 98 5.08 -19.38 -20.68
N THR A 99 4.71 -19.15 -21.94
CA THR A 99 3.64 -18.21 -22.29
C THR A 99 2.27 -18.87 -22.47
N VAL A 100 2.21 -20.20 -22.57
CA VAL A 100 0.99 -20.95 -22.85
C VAL A 100 0.36 -21.47 -21.55
N TRP A 101 -0.95 -21.29 -21.43
CA TRP A 101 -1.76 -21.74 -20.30
C TRP A 101 -2.68 -22.89 -20.71
N GLU A 102 -2.47 -24.07 -20.14
CA GLU A 102 -3.26 -25.26 -20.44
C GLU A 102 -4.35 -25.44 -19.37
N LYS A 103 -5.62 -25.42 -19.80
CA LYS A 103 -6.75 -25.66 -18.89
C LYS A 103 -6.69 -27.09 -18.37
N LEU A 104 -6.83 -27.27 -17.06
CA LEU A 104 -6.91 -28.61 -16.49
C LEU A 104 -8.15 -29.32 -17.08
N ALA A 105 -7.94 -30.49 -17.68
CA ALA A 105 -8.95 -31.22 -18.46
C ALA A 105 -10.19 -31.68 -17.66
N ARG A 106 -10.16 -31.58 -16.32
CA ARG A 106 -11.27 -31.95 -15.44
C ARG A 106 -11.87 -30.68 -14.80
N PRO A 107 -13.20 -30.55 -14.76
CA PRO A 107 -13.84 -29.48 -13.99
C PRO A 107 -13.42 -29.62 -12.52
N VAL A 108 -12.84 -28.55 -11.97
CA VAL A 108 -12.32 -28.54 -10.61
C VAL A 108 -13.48 -28.35 -9.64
N THR A 109 -13.76 -29.38 -8.84
CA THR A 109 -14.81 -29.27 -7.80
C THR A 109 -14.36 -28.34 -6.67
N LYS A 110 -15.32 -27.77 -5.93
CA LYS A 110 -15.05 -26.99 -4.72
C LYS A 110 -14.16 -27.75 -3.73
N THR A 111 -14.40 -29.06 -3.57
CA THR A 111 -13.61 -29.94 -2.71
C THR A 111 -12.18 -30.10 -3.19
N ASP A 112 -11.98 -30.27 -4.50
CA ASP A 112 -10.65 -30.40 -5.09
C ASP A 112 -9.82 -29.12 -4.96
N PHE A 113 -10.44 -27.96 -5.16
CA PHE A 113 -9.81 -26.67 -4.96
C PHE A 113 -9.32 -26.53 -3.51
N PHE A 114 -10.21 -26.73 -2.53
CA PHE A 114 -9.86 -26.53 -1.12
C PHE A 114 -8.94 -27.60 -0.52
N ARG A 115 -8.86 -28.78 -1.14
CA ARG A 115 -7.86 -29.81 -0.80
C ARG A 115 -6.45 -29.36 -1.22
N ASN A 116 -6.34 -28.65 -2.33
CA ASN A 116 -5.07 -28.16 -2.90
C ASN A 116 -4.89 -26.65 -2.70
N LYS A 117 -5.54 -26.06 -1.70
CA LYS A 117 -5.57 -24.60 -1.52
C LYS A 117 -4.18 -23.98 -1.41
N ASP A 118 -3.21 -24.71 -0.87
CA ASP A 118 -1.84 -24.20 -0.69
C ASP A 118 -1.09 -24.04 -2.02
N LEU A 119 -1.50 -24.77 -3.06
CA LEU A 119 -1.00 -24.60 -4.43
C LEU A 119 -1.69 -23.42 -5.14
N TYR A 120 -2.98 -23.23 -4.88
CA TYR A 120 -3.83 -22.28 -5.62
C TYR A 120 -4.04 -20.94 -4.94
N LEU A 121 -3.61 -20.75 -3.70
CA LEU A 121 -3.70 -19.48 -2.98
C LEU A 121 -2.30 -18.90 -2.74
N PRO A 122 -2.17 -17.56 -2.64
CA PRO A 122 -0.90 -16.91 -2.29
C PRO A 122 -0.43 -17.35 -0.91
N LYS A 123 0.87 -17.62 -0.70
CA LYS A 123 1.37 -18.03 0.63
C LYS A 123 1.04 -16.95 1.65
N TYR A 124 1.13 -15.67 1.25
CA TYR A 124 0.77 -14.54 2.09
C TYR A 124 -0.08 -13.47 1.41
N VAL A 125 -0.95 -12.86 2.21
CA VAL A 125 -1.72 -11.66 1.94
C VAL A 125 -1.45 -10.67 3.08
N PHE A 126 -0.51 -9.76 2.85
CA PHE A 126 -0.14 -8.71 3.80
C PHE A 126 -1.02 -7.49 3.62
N THR A 127 -1.43 -6.89 4.72
CA THR A 127 -2.15 -5.61 4.68
C THR A 127 -1.60 -4.66 5.72
N TYR A 128 -1.25 -3.46 5.28
CA TYR A 128 -0.90 -2.34 6.14
C TYR A 128 -1.89 -1.19 5.91
N TYR A 129 -2.34 -0.57 7.00
CA TYR A 129 -3.19 0.60 6.98
C TYR A 129 -2.68 1.60 8.02
N SER A 130 -2.44 2.83 7.61
CA SER A 130 -1.92 3.89 8.48
C SER A 130 -3.01 4.67 9.22
N GLY A 131 -4.29 4.52 8.84
CA GLY A 131 -5.37 5.25 9.48
C GLY A 131 -5.78 4.72 10.85
N LEU A 132 -6.52 5.55 11.59
CA LEU A 132 -6.95 5.28 12.98
C LEU A 132 -8.07 4.21 13.11
N SER A 133 -8.60 3.71 12.00
CA SER A 133 -9.73 2.79 12.02
C SER A 133 -9.30 1.33 12.12
N ASP A 134 -9.79 0.62 13.14
CA ASP A 134 -9.60 -0.84 13.28
C ASP A 134 -10.49 -1.67 12.32
N ARG A 135 -11.14 -1.03 11.34
CA ARG A 135 -12.08 -1.71 10.44
C ARG A 135 -11.43 -2.84 9.66
N LEU A 136 -10.22 -2.61 9.13
CA LEU A 136 -9.49 -3.65 8.39
C LEU A 136 -8.93 -4.72 9.32
N ASP A 137 -8.41 -4.36 10.50
CA ASP A 137 -7.87 -5.31 11.49
C ASP A 137 -8.88 -6.40 11.87
N LYS A 138 -10.15 -6.02 12.07
CA LYS A 138 -11.25 -6.95 12.41
C LYS A 138 -11.44 -8.09 11.42
N ILE A 139 -11.06 -7.88 10.15
CA ILE A 139 -11.22 -8.87 9.10
C ILE A 139 -10.28 -10.06 9.33
N PHE A 140 -9.13 -9.83 9.96
CA PHE A 140 -8.06 -10.80 10.22
C PHE A 140 -8.24 -11.58 11.53
N TRP A 141 -9.13 -11.14 12.43
CA TRP A 141 -9.31 -11.74 13.76
C TRP A 141 -9.52 -13.25 13.73
N LYS A 142 -10.24 -13.79 12.75
CA LYS A 142 -10.46 -15.24 12.66
C LYS A 142 -9.17 -16.01 12.37
N HIS A 143 -8.32 -15.50 11.47
CA HIS A 143 -7.01 -16.10 11.19
C HIS A 143 -6.08 -15.98 12.40
N GLN A 144 -6.11 -14.84 13.08
CA GLN A 144 -5.32 -14.62 14.29
C GLN A 144 -5.77 -15.55 15.45
N GLN A 145 -7.07 -15.74 15.64
CA GLN A 145 -7.62 -16.68 16.62
C GLN A 145 -7.25 -18.13 16.30
N ASN A 146 -7.34 -18.55 15.04
CA ASN A 146 -6.95 -19.89 14.63
C ASN A 146 -5.46 -20.13 14.92
N PHE A 147 -4.59 -19.18 14.54
CA PHE A 147 -3.16 -19.23 14.83
C PHE A 147 -2.90 -19.32 16.34
N TYR A 148 -3.54 -18.44 17.12
CA TYR A 148 -3.44 -18.40 18.57
C TYR A 148 -3.79 -19.73 19.25
N ASN A 149 -4.89 -20.35 18.83
CA ASN A 149 -5.37 -21.60 19.38
C ASN A 149 -4.40 -22.77 19.09
N GLU A 150 -3.63 -22.70 18.00
CA GLU A 150 -2.61 -23.70 17.69
C GLU A 150 -1.33 -23.49 18.52
N ILE A 151 -0.79 -22.27 18.59
CA ILE A 151 0.49 -21.99 19.27
C ILE A 151 0.46 -22.19 20.79
N LYS A 152 -0.73 -22.14 21.39
CA LYS A 152 -0.94 -22.33 22.83
C LYS A 152 -0.94 -23.79 23.29
N LYS A 153 -1.06 -24.75 22.36
CA LYS A 153 -1.16 -26.17 22.72
C LYS A 153 0.17 -26.65 23.31
N PRO A 154 0.16 -27.47 24.39
CA PRO A 154 1.38 -28.02 24.98
C PRO A 154 2.22 -28.85 24.00
N ASN A 155 1.56 -29.57 23.09
CA ASN A 155 2.19 -30.39 22.05
C ASN A 155 2.11 -29.67 20.69
N PHE A 156 2.40 -28.38 20.67
CA PHE A 156 2.40 -27.60 19.44
C PHE A 156 3.41 -28.19 18.45
N ASP A 157 2.91 -28.63 17.30
CA ASP A 157 3.75 -29.08 16.20
C ASP A 157 4.08 -27.88 15.32
N ARG A 158 5.34 -27.45 15.38
CA ARG A 158 5.86 -26.31 14.63
C ARG A 158 5.71 -26.47 13.12
N LYS A 159 5.69 -27.70 12.61
CA LYS A 159 5.51 -28.01 11.18
C LYS A 159 4.08 -27.84 10.67
N LYS A 160 3.10 -27.70 11.57
CA LYS A 160 1.68 -27.52 11.20
C LYS A 160 1.31 -26.07 10.86
N LEU A 161 2.16 -25.12 11.19
CA LEU A 161 1.94 -23.72 10.88
C LEU A 161 3.05 -23.26 9.94
N ASP A 162 2.65 -22.65 8.83
CA ASP A 162 3.55 -21.85 8.00
C ASP A 162 4.34 -20.83 8.85
N ASP A 163 5.42 -20.31 8.28
CA ASP A 163 6.32 -19.37 8.96
C ASP A 163 5.56 -18.10 9.41
N LEU A 164 4.57 -17.68 8.62
CA LEU A 164 3.60 -16.65 8.96
C LEU A 164 2.18 -17.13 8.58
N ARG A 165 1.16 -16.54 9.20
CA ARG A 165 -0.24 -16.78 8.79
C ARG A 165 -0.49 -16.20 7.39
N ARG A 166 -1.23 -16.92 6.54
CA ARG A 166 -1.57 -16.47 5.17
C ARG A 166 -2.12 -15.05 5.16
N LEU A 167 -3.16 -14.77 5.94
CA LEU A 167 -3.69 -13.41 6.07
C LEU A 167 -3.04 -12.71 7.28
N PHE A 168 -2.25 -11.68 7.01
CA PHE A 168 -1.47 -10.98 8.02
C PHE A 168 -1.71 -9.48 8.00
N TYR A 169 -2.37 -8.97 9.04
CA TYR A 169 -2.52 -7.53 9.27
C TYR A 169 -1.30 -6.98 9.98
N VAL A 170 -0.67 -5.97 9.39
CA VAL A 170 0.55 -5.36 9.87
C VAL A 170 0.23 -4.23 10.84
N LYS A 171 0.88 -4.24 12.02
CA LYS A 171 0.75 -3.23 13.08
C LYS A 171 2.11 -2.63 13.39
N GLN A 172 2.13 -1.42 13.94
CA GLN A 172 3.36 -0.72 14.31
C GLN A 172 4.24 -1.51 15.28
N ILE A 173 3.65 -2.33 16.17
CA ILE A 173 4.41 -3.23 17.08
C ILE A 173 5.31 -4.22 16.31
N HIS A 174 4.99 -4.55 15.07
CA HIS A 174 5.79 -5.45 14.25
C HIS A 174 7.13 -4.83 13.84
N SER A 175 7.26 -3.50 13.84
CA SER A 175 8.55 -2.83 13.57
C SER A 175 9.67 -3.31 14.48
N PHE A 176 9.37 -3.48 15.78
CA PHE A 176 10.31 -3.99 16.77
C PHE A 176 10.68 -5.45 16.49
N PHE A 177 9.69 -6.28 16.13
CA PHE A 177 9.93 -7.68 15.83
C PHE A 177 10.80 -7.85 14.59
N VAL A 178 10.55 -7.03 13.58
CA VAL A 178 11.38 -6.96 12.37
C VAL A 178 12.80 -6.55 12.70
N LEU A 179 12.99 -5.49 13.48
CA LEU A 179 14.32 -5.04 13.85
C LEU A 179 15.11 -6.13 14.59
N LEU A 180 14.47 -6.76 15.57
CA LEU A 180 15.09 -7.83 16.34
C LEU A 180 15.43 -9.03 15.47
N ALA A 181 14.53 -9.44 14.57
CA ALA A 181 14.79 -10.52 13.64
C ALA A 181 15.97 -10.21 12.72
N PHE A 182 16.09 -8.98 12.20
CA PHE A 182 17.26 -8.58 11.41
C PHE A 182 18.59 -8.71 12.15
N PHE A 183 18.62 -8.37 13.44
CA PHE A 183 19.85 -8.42 14.25
C PHE A 183 20.10 -9.75 14.94
N ALA A 184 19.15 -10.69 14.91
CA ALA A 184 19.26 -11.96 15.61
C ALA A 184 20.08 -13.01 14.86
N LEU A 185 20.19 -12.90 13.54
CA LEU A 185 21.05 -13.78 12.76
C LEU A 185 22.50 -13.25 12.76
N PRO A 186 23.52 -14.14 12.91
CA PRO A 186 24.93 -13.73 12.88
C PRO A 186 25.32 -12.96 11.61
N THR A 187 24.73 -13.34 10.49
CA THR A 187 24.91 -12.70 9.19
C THR A 187 23.63 -12.00 8.78
N VAL A 188 23.61 -10.67 8.92
CA VAL A 188 22.55 -9.85 8.31
C VAL A 188 22.80 -9.78 6.80
N GLU A 189 21.77 -10.05 6.01
CA GLU A 189 21.82 -9.95 4.55
C GLU A 189 22.28 -8.55 4.12
N ASN A 190 23.08 -8.46 3.06
CA ASN A 190 23.61 -7.18 2.59
C ASN A 190 22.52 -6.15 2.26
N ARG A 191 21.40 -6.58 1.65
CA ARG A 191 20.27 -5.68 1.35
C ARG A 191 19.63 -5.13 2.61
N THR A 192 19.40 -5.98 3.61
CA THR A 192 18.91 -5.58 4.93
C THR A 192 19.85 -4.60 5.60
N LYS A 193 21.17 -4.86 5.57
CA LYS A 193 22.17 -3.92 6.10
C LYS A 193 22.11 -2.57 5.38
N GLN A 194 22.01 -2.58 4.05
CA GLN A 194 21.88 -1.36 3.25
C GLN A 194 20.59 -0.62 3.58
N PHE A 195 19.46 -1.31 3.73
CA PHE A 195 18.20 -0.69 4.13
C PHE A 195 18.30 -0.01 5.50
N LEU A 196 18.79 -0.75 6.51
CA LEU A 196 18.97 -0.21 7.87
C LEU A 196 19.92 0.99 7.88
N ASN A 197 21.02 0.93 7.15
CA ASN A 197 22.06 1.95 7.19
C ASN A 197 21.77 3.15 6.26
N ASP A 198 21.40 2.90 5.00
CA ASP A 198 21.21 3.94 3.98
C ASP A 198 19.90 4.71 4.21
N VAL A 199 18.83 4.03 4.66
CA VAL A 199 17.50 4.64 4.81
C VAL A 199 17.24 5.08 6.25
N LEU A 200 17.48 4.19 7.22
CA LEU A 200 17.15 4.46 8.63
C LEU A 200 18.35 4.98 9.44
N GLY A 201 19.57 4.93 8.89
CA GLY A 201 20.78 5.31 9.61
C GLY A 201 21.10 4.44 10.82
N ILE A 202 20.55 3.23 10.90
CA ILE A 202 20.78 2.25 11.97
C ILE A 202 22.00 1.40 11.62
N GLU A 203 23.04 1.47 12.45
CA GLU A 203 24.31 0.76 12.24
C GLU A 203 24.35 -0.58 12.97
N ASP A 204 23.91 -0.60 14.24
CA ASP A 204 23.92 -1.81 15.05
C ASP A 204 22.88 -1.82 16.18
N LEU A 205 22.72 -2.98 16.80
CA LEU A 205 21.89 -3.18 17.99
C LEU A 205 22.73 -3.08 19.27
N GLU A 206 22.28 -2.24 20.21
CA GLU A 206 22.95 -2.03 21.49
C GLU A 206 22.39 -2.92 22.59
N SER A 207 21.07 -2.97 22.78
CA SER A 207 20.46 -3.82 23.81
C SER A 207 18.95 -3.97 23.63
N VAL A 208 18.36 -4.96 24.31
CA VAL A 208 16.92 -5.25 24.25
C VAL A 208 16.40 -5.56 25.64
N LEU A 209 15.37 -4.83 26.09
CA LEU A 209 14.61 -5.16 27.29
C LEU A 209 13.21 -5.61 26.90
N PHE A 210 12.89 -6.87 27.18
CA PHE A 210 11.53 -7.38 27.11
C PHE A 210 10.83 -7.13 28.44
N VAL A 211 9.68 -6.47 28.38
CA VAL A 211 8.79 -6.25 29.52
C VAL A 211 7.56 -7.12 29.30
N LEU A 212 7.45 -8.18 30.09
CA LEU A 212 6.30 -9.07 30.09
C LEU A 212 5.34 -8.65 31.20
N LYS A 213 4.03 -8.80 30.97
CA LYS A 213 2.98 -8.60 31.98
C LYS A 213 2.25 -9.89 32.27
N ARG A 214 1.63 -9.97 33.45
CA ARG A 214 0.65 -11.00 33.74
C ARG A 214 -0.53 -10.86 32.76
N PRO A 215 -0.87 -11.92 32.01
CA PRO A 215 -1.98 -11.89 31.06
C PRO A 215 -3.33 -11.98 31.78
N SER A 216 -4.42 -11.72 31.05
CA SER A 216 -5.79 -11.83 31.59
C SER A 216 -6.22 -13.27 31.88
N TRP A 217 -5.62 -14.24 31.19
CA TRP A 217 -5.92 -15.67 31.30
C TRP A 217 -5.05 -16.35 32.37
N ARG A 218 -5.52 -17.51 32.87
CA ARG A 218 -4.76 -18.37 33.80
C ARG A 218 -4.31 -19.63 33.10
N GLY A 219 -2.99 -19.83 33.01
CA GLY A 219 -2.40 -21.03 32.43
C GLY A 219 -1.87 -22.00 33.49
N LYS A 220 -1.63 -23.25 33.10
CA LYS A 220 -1.07 -24.31 33.95
C LYS A 220 0.41 -24.62 33.66
N GLY A 221 0.99 -23.93 32.69
CA GLY A 221 2.36 -24.14 32.25
C GLY A 221 3.41 -23.55 33.19
N ASP A 222 4.46 -23.01 32.60
CA ASP A 222 5.62 -22.52 33.35
C ASP A 222 5.26 -21.30 34.20
N GLN A 223 5.35 -21.45 35.53
CA GLN A 223 4.94 -20.42 36.49
C GLN A 223 5.83 -19.18 36.44
N ARG A 224 7.07 -19.30 35.94
CA ARG A 224 7.93 -18.14 35.70
C ARG A 224 7.33 -17.20 34.65
N PHE A 225 6.57 -17.76 33.71
CA PHE A 225 5.96 -17.03 32.60
C PHE A 225 4.44 -16.99 32.74
N PHE A 226 3.96 -16.82 33.98
CA PHE A 226 2.54 -16.70 34.31
C PHE A 226 1.67 -17.87 33.84
N GLY A 227 2.24 -19.08 33.77
CA GLY A 227 1.56 -20.30 33.37
C GLY A 227 1.52 -20.52 31.85
N ALA A 228 2.37 -19.85 31.07
CA ALA A 228 2.44 -20.02 29.61
C ALA A 228 2.83 -21.45 29.18
N GLU A 229 2.24 -21.90 28.08
CA GLU A 229 2.45 -23.21 27.44
C GLU A 229 2.77 -23.03 25.94
N GLY A 230 3.15 -24.12 25.27
CA GLY A 230 3.43 -24.16 23.82
C GLY A 230 4.62 -23.29 23.41
N LEU A 231 4.53 -22.72 22.20
CA LEU A 231 5.62 -21.96 21.56
C LEU A 231 6.14 -20.81 22.43
N VAL A 232 5.22 -20.10 23.10
CA VAL A 232 5.57 -18.96 23.95
C VAL A 232 6.42 -19.40 25.14
N SER A 233 6.06 -20.53 25.78
CA SER A 233 6.80 -21.08 26.90
C SER A 233 8.21 -21.50 26.47
N GLU A 234 8.33 -22.14 25.31
CA GLU A 234 9.62 -22.56 24.75
C GLU A 234 10.54 -21.36 24.45
N PHE A 235 10.02 -20.34 23.78
CA PHE A 235 10.72 -19.10 23.50
C PHE A 235 11.19 -18.41 24.79
N LEU A 236 10.28 -18.22 25.76
CA LEU A 236 10.58 -17.50 27.01
C LEU A 236 11.58 -18.25 27.90
N LYS A 237 11.58 -19.59 27.89
CA LYS A 237 12.56 -20.40 28.62
C LYS A 237 13.99 -20.11 28.16
N ILE A 238 14.19 -20.03 26.85
CA ILE A 238 15.51 -19.75 26.27
C ILE A 238 15.85 -18.27 26.51
N LEU A 239 14.92 -17.36 26.25
CA LEU A 239 15.13 -15.93 26.52
C LEU A 239 15.55 -15.67 27.98
N TRP A 240 14.92 -16.34 28.94
CA TRP A 240 15.27 -16.26 30.36
C TRP A 240 16.73 -16.67 30.63
N GLN A 241 17.23 -17.73 29.98
CA GLN A 241 18.60 -18.21 30.16
C GLN A 241 19.66 -17.20 29.68
N TYR A 242 19.36 -16.47 28.61
CA TYR A 242 20.25 -15.48 28.03
C TYR A 242 20.05 -14.06 28.59
N SER A 243 19.03 -13.88 29.44
CA SER A 243 18.74 -12.59 30.06
C SER A 243 19.68 -12.31 31.23
N LEU A 244 20.24 -11.10 31.26
CA LEU A 244 20.97 -10.60 32.41
C LEU A 244 19.99 -10.29 33.54
N ALA A 245 20.10 -11.04 34.64
CA ALA A 245 19.35 -10.84 35.88
C ALA A 245 17.84 -10.61 35.68
N PRO A 246 17.04 -11.65 35.37
CA PRO A 246 15.59 -11.54 35.29
C PRO A 246 14.96 -10.97 36.58
N ILE A 247 14.10 -9.95 36.43
CA ILE A 247 13.50 -9.23 37.57
C ILE A 247 11.98 -9.35 37.51
N TYR A 248 11.35 -9.77 38.62
CA TYR A 248 9.92 -9.57 38.83
C TYR A 248 9.69 -8.27 39.60
N TYR A 249 8.79 -7.45 39.10
CA TYR A 249 8.42 -6.20 39.77
C TYR A 249 6.95 -5.87 39.52
N SER A 250 6.27 -5.34 40.53
CA SER A 250 4.87 -4.94 40.44
C SER A 250 4.80 -3.44 40.18
N GLU A 251 4.52 -3.07 38.93
CA GLU A 251 4.48 -1.68 38.48
C GLU A 251 3.05 -1.12 38.60
N THR A 252 2.93 0.18 38.90
CA THR A 252 1.62 0.85 38.87
C THR A 252 1.44 1.48 37.49
N VAL A 253 0.57 0.89 36.67
CA VAL A 253 0.26 1.36 35.32
C VAL A 253 -1.01 2.20 35.30
N TYR A 254 -1.09 3.17 34.40
CA TYR A 254 -2.23 4.08 34.26
C TYR A 254 -2.88 3.87 32.89
N PRO A 255 -3.90 2.99 32.76
CA PRO A 255 -4.55 2.69 31.48
C PRO A 255 -5.12 3.90 30.74
N ASP A 256 -5.58 4.92 31.48
CA ASP A 256 -5.99 6.20 30.92
C ASP A 256 -5.63 7.35 31.88
N PHE A 257 -5.77 8.59 31.41
CA PHE A 257 -5.43 9.80 32.18
C PHE A 257 -6.29 10.01 33.45
N ARG A 258 -7.38 9.24 33.62
CA ARG A 258 -8.28 9.30 34.78
C ARG A 258 -8.06 8.15 35.74
N SER A 259 -7.30 7.15 35.33
CA SER A 259 -7.00 5.97 36.13
C SER A 259 -6.30 6.38 37.42
N LYS A 260 -6.71 5.76 38.52
CA LYS A 260 -6.02 5.89 39.82
C LYS A 260 -4.75 5.03 39.91
N GLY A 261 -4.34 4.41 38.81
CA GLY A 261 -3.26 3.45 38.74
C GLY A 261 -3.76 2.05 39.08
N VAL A 262 -3.28 1.05 38.33
CA VAL A 262 -3.55 -0.38 38.55
C VAL A 262 -2.21 -1.07 38.74
N LYS A 263 -2.08 -1.90 39.79
CA LYS A 263 -0.89 -2.74 39.97
C LYS A 263 -0.87 -3.83 38.92
N GLN A 264 0.25 -3.95 38.21
CA GLN A 264 0.50 -4.96 37.20
C GLN A 264 1.82 -5.66 37.52
N ASP A 265 1.76 -6.99 37.67
CA ASP A 265 2.95 -7.79 37.85
C ASP A 265 3.65 -7.97 36.52
N GLN A 266 4.92 -7.57 36.48
CA GLN A 266 5.76 -7.60 35.30
C GLN A 266 7.02 -8.43 35.51
N LEU A 267 7.54 -8.98 34.41
CA LEU A 267 8.81 -9.68 34.34
C LEU A 267 9.69 -8.98 33.28
N TYR A 268 10.89 -8.58 33.71
CA TYR A 268 11.87 -7.89 32.88
C TYR A 268 12.98 -8.86 32.49
N LEU A 269 13.23 -8.97 31.17
CA LEU A 269 14.23 -9.85 30.57
C LEU A 269 15.15 -9.01 29.68
N TYR A 270 16.42 -8.84 30.09
CA TYR A 270 17.37 -7.94 29.44
C TYR A 270 18.46 -8.68 28.66
N ILE A 271 18.54 -8.43 27.36
CA ILE A 271 19.63 -8.87 26.49
C ILE A 271 20.62 -7.72 26.34
N THR A 272 21.86 -7.97 26.76
CA THR A 272 22.88 -6.91 26.94
C THR A 272 23.39 -6.32 25.65
N ASP A 273 23.46 -7.12 24.59
CA ASP A 273 24.09 -6.76 23.32
C ASP A 273 23.66 -7.71 22.18
N LYS A 274 24.03 -7.35 20.95
CA LYS A 274 23.80 -8.17 19.75
C LYS A 274 24.41 -9.57 19.82
N LYS A 275 25.59 -9.73 20.44
CA LYS A 275 26.22 -11.05 20.53
C LYS A 275 25.36 -11.98 21.37
N LYS A 276 24.84 -11.49 22.49
CA LYS A 276 23.88 -12.24 23.33
C LYS A 276 22.57 -12.51 22.62
N LEU A 277 22.06 -11.57 21.81
CA LEU A 277 20.89 -11.82 20.96
C LEU A 277 21.14 -12.95 19.96
N ASN A 278 22.31 -12.96 19.30
CA ASN A 278 22.69 -14.01 18.36
C ASN A 278 22.81 -15.38 19.04
N GLU A 279 23.46 -15.44 20.21
CA GLU A 279 23.57 -16.68 21.00
C GLU A 279 22.19 -17.22 21.38
N PHE A 280 21.30 -16.34 21.85
CA PHE A 280 19.90 -16.65 22.13
C PHE A 280 19.17 -17.21 20.90
N ALA A 281 19.28 -16.53 19.76
CA ALA A 281 18.57 -16.91 18.54
C ALA A 281 19.06 -18.25 17.99
N LEU A 282 20.38 -18.47 17.96
CA LEU A 282 20.97 -19.75 17.55
C LEU A 282 20.50 -20.91 18.43
N GLU A 283 20.44 -20.70 19.74
CA GLU A 283 19.93 -21.72 20.66
C GLU A 283 18.44 -21.97 20.46
N PHE A 284 17.65 -20.91 20.21
CA PHE A 284 16.25 -21.03 19.85
C PHE A 284 16.08 -21.88 18.59
N PHE A 285 16.78 -21.58 17.50
CA PHE A 285 16.68 -22.37 16.26
C PHE A 285 17.12 -23.82 16.46
N ARG A 286 18.22 -24.04 17.20
CA ARG A 286 18.76 -25.39 17.49
C ARG A 286 17.78 -26.25 18.28
N LEU A 287 17.21 -25.74 19.37
CA LEU A 287 16.25 -26.47 20.20
C LEU A 287 14.91 -26.69 19.49
N SER A 288 14.68 -25.92 18.44
CA SER A 288 13.46 -25.95 17.65
C SER A 288 13.55 -26.82 16.39
N ASP A 289 14.73 -27.40 16.10
CA ASP A 289 15.01 -28.20 14.90
C ASP A 289 14.61 -27.51 13.59
N ILE A 290 14.90 -26.20 13.50
CA ILE A 290 14.61 -25.34 12.34
C ILE A 290 15.88 -24.65 11.85
N GLN A 291 15.93 -24.39 10.54
CA GLN A 291 17.00 -23.58 9.98
C GLN A 291 16.86 -22.12 10.43
N PRO A 292 17.95 -21.45 10.84
CA PRO A 292 17.91 -20.05 11.20
C PRO A 292 17.35 -19.19 10.07
N ASN A 293 16.21 -18.55 10.32
CA ASN A 293 15.59 -17.59 9.42
C ASN A 293 14.99 -16.43 10.23
N ASN A 294 14.63 -15.35 9.56
CA ASN A 294 14.06 -14.17 10.22
C ASN A 294 12.59 -14.38 10.65
N THR A 295 11.85 -15.24 9.94
CA THR A 295 10.40 -15.42 10.10
C THR A 295 10.04 -16.18 11.37
N ASP A 296 10.83 -17.18 11.77
CA ASP A 296 10.57 -18.00 12.98
C ASP A 296 10.79 -17.20 14.27
N LEU A 297 11.82 -16.34 14.33
CA LEU A 297 11.98 -15.46 15.48
C LEU A 297 10.87 -14.42 15.52
N PHE A 298 10.49 -13.85 14.38
CA PHE A 298 9.35 -12.95 14.28
C PHE A 298 8.06 -13.63 14.79
N LYS A 299 7.78 -14.87 14.37
CA LYS A 299 6.64 -15.68 14.81
C LYS A 299 6.66 -15.92 16.32
N ALA A 300 7.83 -16.21 16.89
CA ALA A 300 7.96 -16.39 18.33
C ALA A 300 7.69 -15.09 19.11
N LEU A 301 8.24 -13.96 18.65
CA LEU A 301 7.97 -12.64 19.23
C LEU A 301 6.49 -12.29 19.13
N GLU A 302 5.89 -12.45 17.96
CA GLU A 302 4.47 -12.20 17.76
C GLU A 302 3.60 -13.10 18.64
N SER A 303 3.99 -14.36 18.84
CA SER A 303 3.26 -15.29 19.71
C SER A 303 3.16 -14.79 21.16
N THR A 304 4.20 -14.11 21.67
CA THR A 304 4.19 -13.50 23.02
C THR A 304 3.22 -12.32 23.10
N TYR A 305 3.15 -11.52 22.03
CA TYR A 305 2.24 -10.38 21.92
C TYR A 305 0.77 -10.82 21.81
N ILE A 306 0.46 -11.76 20.91
CA ILE A 306 -0.90 -12.32 20.75
C ILE A 306 -1.35 -13.03 22.03
N SER A 307 -0.41 -13.55 22.83
CA SER A 307 -0.69 -14.17 24.12
C SER A 307 -0.89 -13.20 25.27
N GLU A 308 -0.95 -11.90 25.00
CA GLU A 308 -1.12 -10.83 26.00
C GLU A 308 -0.02 -10.82 27.07
N LEU A 309 1.12 -11.46 26.79
CA LEU A 309 2.25 -11.56 27.70
C LEU A 309 3.24 -10.43 27.50
N LEU A 310 3.39 -9.92 26.28
CA LEU A 310 4.29 -8.82 25.98
C LEU A 310 3.60 -7.47 26.24
N GLU A 311 4.15 -6.69 27.17
CA GLU A 311 3.72 -5.30 27.42
C GLU A 311 4.52 -4.32 26.56
N GLU A 312 5.84 -4.46 26.56
CA GLU A 312 6.73 -3.54 25.84
C GLU A 312 8.05 -4.25 25.47
N VAL A 313 8.65 -3.82 24.35
CA VAL A 313 10.05 -4.11 24.03
C VAL A 313 10.79 -2.80 23.91
N LYS A 314 11.79 -2.58 24.78
CA LYS A 314 12.67 -1.41 24.71
C LYS A 314 13.95 -1.82 24.00
N VAL A 315 14.03 -1.52 22.72
CA VAL A 315 15.21 -1.75 21.90
C VAL A 315 16.07 -0.48 21.89
N LYS A 316 17.37 -0.62 22.12
CA LYS A 316 18.35 0.44 21.86
C LYS A 316 19.16 0.09 20.63
N VAL A 317 19.34 1.06 19.75
CA VAL A 317 20.14 0.94 18.52
C VAL A 317 21.19 2.02 18.46
N LYS A 318 22.26 1.74 17.73
CA LYS A 318 23.26 2.72 17.36
C LYS A 318 22.91 3.33 16.01
N LYS A 319 22.80 4.65 15.95
CA LYS A 319 22.60 5.43 14.74
C LYS A 319 23.86 6.19 14.34
N ARG A 320 24.01 6.39 13.04
CA ARG A 320 25.15 7.09 12.42
C ARG A 320 25.34 8.51 12.95
N VAL A 321 24.24 9.25 13.14
CA VAL A 321 24.27 10.68 13.53
C VAL A 321 23.96 10.86 15.01
N ASP A 322 22.98 10.14 15.53
CA ASP A 322 22.41 10.38 16.87
C ASP A 322 23.08 9.56 17.98
N GLY A 323 24.01 8.65 17.64
CA GLY A 323 24.62 7.74 18.62
C GLY A 323 23.62 6.69 19.12
N GLU A 324 23.57 6.45 20.42
CA GLU A 324 22.63 5.48 21.02
C GLU A 324 21.23 6.08 21.18
N VAL A 325 20.23 5.49 20.53
CA VAL A 325 18.83 5.91 20.64
C VAL A 325 17.93 4.74 21.00
N LYS A 326 16.86 5.02 21.75
CA LYS A 326 15.79 4.03 21.95
C LYS A 326 14.92 3.98 20.71
N PHE A 327 14.38 2.82 20.39
CA PHE A 327 13.52 2.65 19.23
C PHE A 327 12.28 3.56 19.25
N LYS A 328 11.69 3.80 20.43
CA LYS A 328 10.57 4.73 20.59
C LYS A 328 10.93 6.19 20.26
N GLU A 329 12.22 6.53 20.23
CA GLU A 329 12.73 7.86 19.86
C GLU A 329 12.94 7.97 18.33
N LEU A 330 12.82 6.87 17.57
CA LEU A 330 12.74 6.95 16.10
C LEU A 330 11.45 7.65 15.69
N SER A 331 11.54 8.43 14.61
CA SER A 331 10.37 9.09 14.01
C SER A 331 9.31 8.08 13.56
N GLU A 332 8.05 8.51 13.54
CA GLU A 332 6.94 7.66 13.06
C GLU A 332 7.18 7.16 11.63
N GLY A 333 7.77 8.00 10.76
CA GLY A 333 8.15 7.62 9.40
C GLY A 333 9.21 6.52 9.34
N GLU A 334 10.23 6.55 10.21
CA GLU A 334 11.24 5.47 10.30
C GLU A 334 10.61 4.16 10.75
N GLN A 335 9.75 4.22 11.78
CA GLN A 335 9.03 3.05 12.27
C GLN A 335 8.09 2.49 11.19
N GLN A 336 7.43 3.35 10.42
CA GLN A 336 6.57 2.97 9.30
C GLN A 336 7.35 2.28 8.19
N LEU A 337 8.47 2.88 7.74
CA LEU A 337 9.34 2.27 6.71
C LEU A 337 9.88 0.92 7.16
N LEU A 338 10.36 0.82 8.39
CA LEU A 338 10.86 -0.43 8.95
C LEU A 338 9.76 -1.49 9.05
N THR A 339 8.55 -1.09 9.46
CA THR A 339 7.40 -2.00 9.52
C THR A 339 7.07 -2.56 8.14
N VAL A 340 6.88 -1.69 7.16
CA VAL A 340 6.38 -2.08 5.84
C VAL A 340 7.51 -2.74 5.04
N ILE A 341 8.59 -2.02 4.75
CA ILE A 341 9.69 -2.52 3.92
C ILE A 341 10.40 -3.68 4.61
N GLY A 342 10.61 -3.58 5.93
CA GLY A 342 11.30 -4.64 6.66
C GLY A 342 10.53 -5.97 6.69
N LEU A 343 9.19 -5.94 6.80
CA LEU A 343 8.38 -7.15 6.63
C LEU A 343 8.43 -7.68 5.19
N LEU A 344 8.43 -6.80 4.19
CA LEU A 344 8.52 -7.22 2.79
C LEU A 344 9.86 -7.87 2.44
N ILE A 345 10.94 -7.46 3.11
CA ILE A 345 12.24 -8.13 3.01
C ILE A 345 12.14 -9.57 3.55
N PHE A 346 11.36 -9.82 4.61
CA PHE A 346 11.18 -11.19 5.16
C PHE A 346 10.34 -12.11 4.30
N THR A 347 9.35 -11.56 3.61
CA THR A 347 8.29 -12.32 2.95
C THR A 347 8.44 -12.33 1.43
N LYS A 348 9.61 -11.89 0.98
CA LYS A 348 10.07 -11.95 -0.39
C LYS A 348 10.09 -13.40 -0.87
N GLU A 349 9.87 -13.62 -2.16
CA GLU A 349 9.94 -14.94 -2.82
C GLU A 349 8.86 -15.96 -2.41
N GLU A 350 7.81 -15.51 -1.72
CA GLU A 350 6.85 -16.40 -1.08
C GLU A 350 5.44 -16.34 -1.71
N GLU A 351 5.28 -16.03 -2.99
CA GLU A 351 3.92 -15.95 -3.60
C GLU A 351 3.00 -14.96 -2.84
N SER A 352 3.50 -13.75 -2.60
CA SER A 352 2.90 -12.76 -1.70
C SER A 352 2.04 -11.74 -2.43
N LEU A 353 0.86 -11.43 -1.86
CA LEU A 353 0.07 -10.25 -2.21
C LEU A 353 0.20 -9.22 -1.09
N VAL A 354 0.62 -8.00 -1.43
CA VAL A 354 0.85 -6.93 -0.47
C VAL A 354 -0.12 -5.80 -0.76
N LEU A 355 -0.93 -5.44 0.22
CA LEU A 355 -1.93 -4.37 0.13
C LEU A 355 -1.56 -3.26 1.10
N LEU A 356 -1.16 -2.11 0.58
CA LEU A 356 -0.72 -0.96 1.38
C LEU A 356 -1.73 0.18 1.22
N ASP A 357 -2.42 0.54 2.29
CA ASP A 357 -3.38 1.64 2.29
C ASP A 357 -2.78 2.84 3.03
N GLU A 358 -2.42 3.87 2.25
CA GLU A 358 -1.74 5.10 2.67
C GLU A 358 -0.41 4.85 3.42
N PRO A 359 0.55 4.11 2.84
CA PRO A 359 1.84 3.83 3.49
C PRO A 359 2.78 5.04 3.58
N ASP A 360 2.39 6.18 3.02
CA ASP A 360 3.21 7.37 2.87
C ASP A 360 2.87 8.50 3.88
N THR A 361 1.88 8.31 4.76
CA THR A 361 1.32 9.36 5.61
C THR A 361 2.30 10.03 6.58
N HIS A 362 3.23 9.27 7.18
CA HIS A 362 4.22 9.81 8.12
C HIS A 362 5.60 10.04 7.47
N LEU A 363 5.70 9.88 6.15
CA LEU A 363 6.95 10.04 5.42
C LEU A 363 7.21 11.51 5.06
N ASN A 364 8.48 11.92 5.17
CA ASN A 364 8.91 13.22 4.67
C ASN A 364 8.93 13.23 3.11
N PRO A 365 8.97 14.41 2.47
CA PRO A 365 8.92 14.50 1.00
C PRO A 365 10.00 13.73 0.26
N LEU A 366 11.23 13.66 0.80
CA LEU A 366 12.33 12.90 0.19
C LEU A 366 12.02 11.39 0.19
N TRP A 367 11.55 10.87 1.32
CA TRP A 367 11.18 9.46 1.43
C TRP A 367 9.94 9.10 0.60
N LYS A 368 9.00 10.03 0.43
CA LYS A 368 7.87 9.84 -0.49
C LYS A 368 8.33 9.74 -1.93
N TYR A 369 9.26 10.60 -2.34
CA TYR A 369 9.87 10.59 -3.66
C TYR A 369 10.65 9.29 -3.94
N ASP A 370 11.39 8.80 -2.93
CA ASP A 370 12.19 7.58 -3.06
C ASP A 370 11.42 6.28 -2.73
N TYR A 371 10.15 6.37 -2.32
CA TYR A 371 9.39 5.23 -1.78
C TYR A 371 9.37 4.01 -2.71
N LEU A 372 9.04 4.23 -3.99
CA LEU A 372 9.03 3.16 -5.00
C LEU A 372 10.45 2.66 -5.32
N GLN A 373 11.46 3.53 -5.23
CA GLN A 373 12.85 3.12 -5.38
C GLN A 373 13.27 2.21 -4.23
N TYR A 374 12.81 2.45 -3.00
CA TYR A 374 13.06 1.57 -1.87
C TYR A 374 12.42 0.20 -2.07
N LEU A 375 11.17 0.13 -2.54
CA LEU A 375 10.54 -1.14 -2.88
C LEU A 375 11.33 -1.88 -3.96
N ASN A 376 11.73 -1.19 -5.02
CA ASN A 376 12.50 -1.81 -6.10
C ASN A 376 13.92 -2.23 -5.67
N LYS A 377 14.60 -1.45 -4.83
CA LYS A 377 15.98 -1.72 -4.40
C LYS A 377 16.03 -2.84 -3.35
N TYR A 378 15.12 -2.84 -2.39
CA TYR A 378 15.20 -3.72 -1.22
C TYR A 378 14.26 -4.92 -1.31
N VAL A 379 13.10 -4.80 -1.97
CA VAL A 379 12.10 -5.88 -2.06
C VAL A 379 12.21 -6.63 -3.39
N LYS A 380 12.33 -5.95 -4.53
CA LYS A 380 12.40 -6.62 -5.84
C LYS A 380 13.71 -7.43 -5.95
N ASN A 381 13.61 -8.69 -6.37
CA ASN A 381 14.80 -9.44 -6.77
C ASN A 381 15.07 -9.19 -8.25
N ILE A 382 16.24 -8.63 -8.53
CA ILE A 382 16.83 -8.66 -9.86
C ILE A 382 17.94 -9.70 -9.76
N SER A 383 17.67 -10.91 -10.25
CA SER A 383 18.72 -11.87 -10.54
C SER A 383 19.11 -11.73 -12.00
N VAL A 384 20.39 -11.64 -12.25
CA VAL A 384 20.96 -11.75 -13.59
C VAL A 384 21.15 -13.23 -13.84
N ASP A 385 20.64 -13.75 -14.97
CA ASP A 385 20.91 -15.13 -15.37
C ASP A 385 22.44 -15.34 -15.48
N GLU A 386 22.99 -16.29 -14.73
CA GLU A 386 24.44 -16.57 -14.75
C GLU A 386 24.91 -17.01 -16.14
N SER A 387 24.01 -17.51 -16.99
CA SER A 387 24.29 -17.94 -18.35
C SER A 387 24.12 -16.85 -19.41
N ASP A 388 23.33 -15.81 -19.13
CA ASP A 388 23.16 -14.63 -19.98
C ASP A 388 23.02 -13.35 -19.13
N PRO A 389 24.11 -12.57 -18.98
CA PRO A 389 24.10 -11.34 -18.21
C PRO A 389 23.13 -10.26 -18.72
N SER A 390 22.59 -10.41 -19.93
CA SER A 390 21.57 -9.53 -20.49
C SER A 390 20.14 -9.94 -20.14
N ASN A 391 19.95 -11.16 -19.63
CA ASN A 391 18.66 -11.68 -19.20
C ASN A 391 18.43 -11.40 -17.71
N ILE A 392 17.64 -10.35 -17.44
CA ILE A 392 17.22 -9.97 -16.09
C ILE A 392 16.01 -10.84 -15.73
N ILE A 393 16.21 -11.83 -14.85
CA ILE A 393 15.11 -12.60 -14.26
C ILE A 393 14.54 -11.76 -13.13
N GLU A 394 13.44 -11.07 -13.43
CA GLU A 394 12.65 -10.37 -12.42
C GLU A 394 11.81 -11.38 -11.64
N ASP A 395 12.03 -11.48 -10.33
CA ASP A 395 11.16 -12.27 -9.48
C ASP A 395 9.75 -11.65 -9.46
N SER A 396 8.80 -12.36 -10.04
CA SER A 396 7.40 -11.97 -10.24
C SER A 396 6.44 -12.59 -9.22
N THR A 397 6.98 -13.21 -8.16
CA THR A 397 6.17 -13.91 -7.16
C THR A 397 5.46 -12.97 -6.18
N THR A 398 5.78 -11.68 -6.15
CA THR A 398 5.14 -10.70 -5.26
C THR A 398 4.45 -9.58 -6.04
N GLN A 399 3.19 -9.29 -5.70
CA GLN A 399 2.47 -8.12 -6.22
C GLN A 399 2.19 -7.13 -5.07
N ILE A 400 2.45 -5.85 -5.30
CA ILE A 400 2.18 -4.77 -4.35
C ILE A 400 1.12 -3.83 -4.91
N ILE A 401 0.00 -3.69 -4.20
CA ILE A 401 -1.05 -2.73 -4.50
C ILE A 401 -1.02 -1.64 -3.43
N ILE A 402 -0.82 -0.40 -3.87
CA ILE A 402 -0.66 0.76 -3.01
C ILE A 402 -1.83 1.71 -3.24
N ASN A 403 -2.54 2.09 -2.20
CA ASN A 403 -3.41 3.25 -2.24
C ASN A 403 -2.65 4.46 -1.68
N THR A 404 -2.55 5.53 -2.44
CA THR A 404 -1.93 6.79 -2.00
C THR A 404 -2.67 7.98 -2.60
N HIS A 405 -2.52 9.11 -1.93
CA HIS A 405 -3.03 10.40 -2.34
C HIS A 405 -1.92 11.39 -2.66
N ASP A 406 -0.65 10.96 -2.65
CA ASP A 406 0.49 11.84 -2.78
C ASP A 406 1.11 11.80 -4.20
N PRO A 407 1.18 12.94 -4.91
CA PRO A 407 1.76 13.01 -6.25
C PRO A 407 3.26 12.70 -6.28
N LEU A 408 3.99 12.86 -5.16
CA LEU A 408 5.42 12.56 -5.09
C LEU A 408 5.69 11.06 -5.20
N VAL A 409 4.82 10.23 -4.60
CA VAL A 409 4.97 8.77 -4.60
C VAL A 409 4.84 8.20 -6.01
N ILE A 410 3.97 8.77 -6.84
CA ILE A 410 3.73 8.26 -8.20
C ILE A 410 4.64 8.87 -9.26
N GLY A 411 5.45 9.86 -8.92
CA GLY A 411 6.16 10.71 -9.89
C GLY A 411 7.14 9.98 -10.81
N SER A 412 7.56 8.77 -10.45
CA SER A 412 8.46 7.93 -11.26
C SER A 412 7.76 6.79 -12.00
N MET A 413 6.43 6.68 -11.91
CA MET A 413 5.67 5.54 -12.43
C MET A 413 5.34 5.65 -13.92
N ASP A 414 5.23 4.49 -14.56
CA ASP A 414 4.55 4.36 -15.85
C ASP A 414 3.02 4.36 -15.68
N LYS A 415 2.27 4.80 -16.70
CA LYS A 415 0.80 4.78 -16.68
C LYS A 415 0.22 3.38 -16.42
N SER A 416 0.89 2.32 -16.89
CA SER A 416 0.50 0.92 -16.67
C SER A 416 0.50 0.52 -15.19
N GLN A 417 1.24 1.26 -14.35
CA GLN A 417 1.30 1.04 -12.91
C GLN A 417 0.24 1.84 -12.15
N VAL A 418 -0.55 2.68 -12.81
CA VAL A 418 -1.51 3.59 -12.17
C VAL A 418 -2.93 3.19 -12.55
N ARG A 419 -3.82 3.14 -11.57
CA ARG A 419 -5.25 2.88 -11.76
C ARG A 419 -6.08 3.96 -11.09
N MET A 420 -6.75 4.78 -11.89
CA MET A 420 -7.60 5.89 -11.46
C MET A 420 -9.04 5.43 -11.22
N PHE A 421 -9.52 5.59 -9.99
CA PHE A 421 -10.87 5.27 -9.54
C PHE A 421 -11.84 6.43 -9.71
N GLY A 422 -13.13 6.11 -9.83
CA GLY A 422 -14.21 7.09 -9.88
C GLY A 422 -14.55 7.57 -11.29
N LYS A 423 -14.09 6.86 -12.33
CA LYS A 423 -14.48 7.09 -13.72
C LYS A 423 -15.73 6.26 -14.01
N LYS A 424 -16.83 6.95 -14.33
CA LYS A 424 -18.05 6.31 -14.81
C LYS A 424 -17.85 5.87 -16.25
N ILE A 425 -18.38 4.70 -16.58
CA ILE A 425 -18.43 4.26 -17.97
C ILE A 425 -19.57 5.04 -18.65
N ILE A 426 -19.23 5.87 -19.64
CA ILE A 426 -20.21 6.43 -20.58
C ILE A 426 -20.16 5.52 -21.80
N HIS A 427 -20.99 4.47 -21.82
CA HIS A 427 -21.06 3.59 -22.98
C HIS A 427 -22.26 3.95 -23.86
N VAL A 428 -21.97 4.14 -25.16
CA VAL A 428 -22.96 4.08 -26.24
C VAL A 428 -22.81 2.69 -26.83
N PRO A 429 -23.82 1.79 -26.70
CA PRO A 429 -23.69 0.42 -27.18
C PRO A 429 -23.48 0.39 -28.69
N ASN A 430 -22.34 -0.13 -29.13
CA ASN A 430 -22.18 -0.62 -30.49
C ASN A 430 -22.44 -2.13 -30.52
N THR A 431 -23.25 -2.57 -31.48
CA THR A 431 -23.72 -3.96 -31.65
C THR A 431 -22.62 -4.97 -32.03
N GLU A 432 -21.35 -4.58 -32.08
CA GLU A 432 -20.22 -5.42 -32.52
C GLU A 432 -19.33 -5.93 -31.38
N ASP A 433 -19.51 -5.49 -30.13
CA ASP A 433 -18.69 -5.92 -28.98
C ASP A 433 -19.18 -7.24 -28.34
N ILE A 434 -19.36 -8.29 -29.14
CA ILE A 434 -19.65 -9.64 -28.62
C ILE A 434 -18.32 -10.35 -28.38
N THR A 435 -17.74 -10.17 -27.19
CA THR A 435 -16.57 -10.93 -26.74
C THR A 435 -17.01 -12.22 -26.05
N GLU A 436 -16.37 -13.37 -26.32
CA GLU A 436 -16.61 -14.61 -25.55
C GLU A 436 -16.05 -14.54 -24.11
N ASP A 437 -15.13 -13.62 -23.85
CA ASP A 437 -14.55 -13.42 -22.52
C ASP A 437 -15.59 -12.83 -21.55
N LYS A 438 -15.92 -13.59 -20.50
CA LYS A 438 -16.91 -13.21 -19.49
C LYS A 438 -16.50 -11.97 -18.70
N PHE A 439 -15.21 -11.71 -18.48
CA PHE A 439 -14.78 -10.50 -17.78
C PHE A 439 -15.01 -9.26 -18.65
N GLU A 440 -14.69 -9.30 -19.94
CA GLU A 440 -14.94 -8.18 -20.85
C GLU A 440 -16.45 -7.89 -20.97
N GLN A 441 -17.31 -8.92 -21.01
CA GLN A 441 -18.77 -8.73 -20.96
C GLN A 441 -19.22 -8.01 -19.68
N LEU A 442 -18.68 -8.40 -18.51
CA LEU A 442 -19.00 -7.77 -17.23
C LEU A 442 -18.47 -6.34 -17.14
N ARG A 443 -17.28 -6.10 -17.70
CA ARG A 443 -16.65 -4.78 -17.77
C ARG A 443 -17.45 -3.82 -18.64
N ILE A 444 -17.88 -4.25 -19.84
CA ILE A 444 -18.70 -3.45 -20.76
C ILE A 444 -20.03 -3.05 -20.09
N ASN A 445 -20.65 -3.99 -19.35
CA ASN A 445 -21.89 -3.75 -18.60
C ASN A 445 -21.68 -3.09 -17.22
N GLY A 446 -20.44 -2.71 -16.89
CA GLY A 446 -20.06 -2.11 -15.62
C GLY A 446 -20.63 -0.70 -15.44
N LEU A 447 -20.72 -0.25 -14.18
CA LEU A 447 -21.08 1.14 -13.87
C LEU A 447 -19.85 2.00 -13.61
N ASN A 448 -18.79 1.39 -13.10
CA ASN A 448 -17.55 2.06 -12.74
C ASN A 448 -16.35 1.20 -13.14
N GLN A 449 -15.27 1.86 -13.52
CA GLN A 449 -14.01 1.19 -13.82
C GLN A 449 -12.84 1.96 -13.21
N ALA A 450 -11.80 1.24 -12.80
CA ALA A 450 -10.48 1.82 -12.58
C ALA A 450 -9.66 1.74 -13.88
N ILE A 451 -9.24 2.90 -14.40
CA ILE A 451 -8.58 3.01 -15.71
C ILE A 451 -7.14 3.55 -15.58
N GLU A 452 -6.31 3.34 -16.59
CA GLU A 452 -4.99 3.98 -16.67
C GLU A 452 -5.12 5.49 -16.92
N PRO A 453 -4.16 6.32 -16.45
CA PRO A 453 -4.07 7.71 -16.87
C PRO A 453 -3.68 7.82 -18.35
N GLU A 454 -4.03 8.94 -18.98
CA GLU A 454 -3.70 9.19 -20.39
C GLU A 454 -2.18 9.23 -20.62
N LYS A 455 -1.43 9.74 -19.64
CA LYS A 455 0.02 9.92 -19.69
C LYS A 455 0.69 9.31 -18.46
N SER A 456 1.89 8.79 -18.66
CA SER A 456 2.72 8.32 -17.55
C SER A 456 3.10 9.50 -16.64
N PRO A 457 2.94 9.39 -15.31
CA PRO A 457 3.40 10.42 -14.37
C PRO A 457 4.90 10.72 -14.50
N ARG A 458 5.70 9.68 -14.83
CA ARG A 458 7.13 9.81 -15.07
C ARG A 458 7.43 10.90 -16.10
N GLY A 459 8.18 11.91 -15.66
CA GLY A 459 8.62 13.02 -16.50
C GLY A 459 7.66 14.22 -16.56
N MET A 460 6.47 14.15 -15.95
CA MET A 460 5.52 15.28 -15.92
C MET A 460 5.89 16.35 -14.88
N GLY A 461 6.67 15.98 -13.86
CA GLY A 461 6.89 16.81 -12.68
C GLY A 461 5.63 16.93 -11.80
N VAL A 462 5.81 17.32 -10.54
CA VAL A 462 4.69 17.36 -9.56
C VAL A 462 3.57 18.29 -10.00
N ALA A 463 3.92 19.45 -10.55
CA ALA A 463 2.94 20.40 -11.08
C ALA A 463 2.11 19.80 -12.22
N GLY A 464 2.76 19.12 -13.17
CA GLY A 464 2.09 18.46 -14.29
C GLY A 464 1.12 17.38 -13.81
N ILE A 465 1.56 16.53 -12.86
CA ILE A 465 0.75 15.47 -12.26
C ILE A 465 -0.50 16.05 -11.57
N LEU A 466 -0.31 17.10 -10.77
CA LEU A 466 -1.41 17.76 -10.06
C LEU A 466 -2.47 18.33 -11.00
N THR A 467 -2.04 18.87 -12.14
CA THR A 467 -2.95 19.46 -13.15
C THR A 467 -3.50 18.45 -14.16
N SER A 468 -3.03 17.20 -14.16
CA SER A 468 -3.50 16.18 -15.11
C SER A 468 -4.84 15.56 -14.70
N ASP A 469 -5.35 14.65 -15.52
CA ASP A 469 -6.47 13.75 -15.24
C ASP A 469 -6.36 12.93 -13.94
N MET A 470 -5.16 12.78 -13.38
CA MET A 470 -4.88 12.04 -12.15
C MET A 470 -5.41 12.74 -10.90
N PHE A 471 -5.17 14.05 -10.78
CA PHE A 471 -5.58 14.86 -9.62
C PHE A 471 -6.61 15.94 -10.01
N GLY A 472 -6.53 16.47 -11.22
CA GLY A 472 -7.50 17.38 -11.80
C GLY A 472 -7.53 18.76 -11.14
N LEU A 473 -6.39 19.22 -10.58
CA LEU A 473 -6.30 20.58 -10.06
C LEU A 473 -6.37 21.58 -11.23
N PRO A 474 -7.21 22.62 -11.13
CA PRO A 474 -7.30 23.65 -12.18
C PRO A 474 -6.02 24.50 -12.26
N SER A 475 -5.27 24.59 -11.16
CA SER A 475 -4.01 25.31 -11.04
C SER A 475 -3.24 24.80 -9.83
N ILE A 476 -1.91 24.99 -9.85
CA ILE A 476 -1.04 24.79 -8.69
C ILE A 476 -0.98 26.01 -7.76
N LEU A 477 -1.54 27.14 -8.18
CA LEU A 477 -1.63 28.35 -7.37
C LEU A 477 -2.73 28.21 -6.32
N ASP A 478 -2.57 28.88 -5.18
CA ASP A 478 -3.65 29.01 -4.22
C ASP A 478 -4.85 29.74 -4.84
N LYS A 479 -6.04 29.50 -4.29
CA LYS A 479 -7.29 29.98 -4.88
C LYS A 479 -7.35 31.49 -5.00
N ASP A 480 -6.77 32.24 -4.06
CA ASP A 480 -6.89 33.70 -4.04
C ASP A 480 -5.92 34.33 -5.05
N THR A 481 -4.69 33.84 -5.12
CA THR A 481 -3.76 34.22 -6.19
C THR A 481 -4.32 33.87 -7.57
N GLN A 482 -4.94 32.69 -7.73
CA GLN A 482 -5.56 32.31 -9.00
C GLN A 482 -6.75 33.20 -9.36
N LYS A 483 -7.61 33.57 -8.39
CA LYS A 483 -8.71 34.53 -8.63
C LYS A 483 -8.18 35.90 -9.05
N LYS A 484 -7.17 36.43 -8.33
CA LYS A 484 -6.52 37.69 -8.69
C LYS A 484 -5.96 37.63 -10.10
N LEU A 485 -5.28 36.53 -10.46
CA LEU A 485 -4.72 36.33 -11.79
C LEU A 485 -5.80 36.23 -12.88
N ASN A 486 -6.87 35.48 -12.63
CA ASN A 486 -8.01 35.36 -13.56
C ASN A 486 -8.71 36.71 -13.76
N ARG A 487 -8.96 37.46 -12.68
CA ARG A 487 -9.54 38.79 -12.73
C ARG A 487 -8.64 39.76 -13.48
N LYS A 488 -7.33 39.75 -13.21
CA LYS A 488 -6.33 40.54 -13.96
C LYS A 488 -6.41 40.23 -15.45
N ARG A 489 -6.39 38.94 -15.84
CA ARG A 489 -6.48 38.51 -17.25
C ARG A 489 -7.79 38.90 -17.91
N TYR A 490 -8.91 38.82 -17.19
CA TYR A 490 -10.21 39.24 -17.68
C TYR A 490 -10.24 40.76 -17.97
N LEU A 491 -9.77 41.57 -17.02
CA LEU A 491 -9.67 43.02 -17.19
C LEU A 491 -8.68 43.38 -18.30
N GLN A 492 -7.57 42.67 -18.41
CA GLN A 492 -6.61 42.82 -19.51
C GLN A 492 -7.27 42.55 -20.87
N GLY A 493 -8.07 41.49 -21.00
CA GLY A 493 -8.81 41.20 -22.23
C GLY A 493 -9.89 42.23 -22.55
N ARG A 494 -10.51 42.86 -21.55
CA ARG A 494 -11.43 44.00 -21.76
C ARG A 494 -10.69 45.29 -22.14
N LEU A 495 -9.50 45.53 -21.58
CA LEU A 495 -8.62 46.63 -21.95
C LEU A 495 -8.21 46.53 -23.42
N MET A 496 -7.83 45.34 -23.89
CA MET A 496 -7.49 45.07 -25.29
C MET A 496 -8.65 45.29 -26.27
N ARG A 497 -9.90 45.17 -25.79
CA ARG A 497 -11.11 45.42 -26.58
C ARG A 497 -11.61 46.86 -26.48
N GLU A 498 -10.90 47.73 -25.77
CA GLU A 498 -11.30 49.12 -25.50
C GLU A 498 -12.66 49.23 -24.78
N THR A 499 -13.00 48.23 -23.95
CA THR A 499 -14.30 48.12 -23.25
C THR A 499 -14.18 48.30 -21.73
N LEU A 500 -13.04 48.77 -21.23
CA LEU A 500 -12.75 48.88 -19.81
C LEU A 500 -13.25 50.21 -19.22
N SER A 501 -13.87 50.18 -18.04
CA SER A 501 -14.26 51.40 -17.31
C SER A 501 -13.05 52.00 -16.55
N PRO A 502 -13.11 53.28 -16.12
CA PRO A 502 -12.05 53.88 -15.30
C PRO A 502 -11.82 53.15 -13.96
N GLU A 503 -12.88 52.68 -13.31
CA GLU A 503 -12.81 51.90 -12.06
C GLU A 503 -12.13 50.54 -12.29
N ASP A 504 -12.52 49.83 -13.35
CA ASP A 504 -11.91 48.55 -13.76
C ASP A 504 -10.41 48.73 -14.14
N LEU A 505 -10.03 49.90 -14.65
CA LEU A 505 -8.63 50.23 -14.97
C LEU A 505 -7.77 50.42 -13.71
N GLU A 506 -8.31 51.05 -12.68
CA GLU A 506 -7.65 51.16 -11.38
C GLU A 506 -7.51 49.78 -10.72
N GLU A 507 -8.56 48.96 -10.76
CA GLU A 507 -8.52 47.57 -10.27
C GLU A 507 -7.44 46.77 -10.99
N TYR A 508 -7.38 46.85 -12.33
CA TYR A 508 -6.35 46.17 -13.13
C TYR A 508 -4.93 46.58 -12.73
N LYS A 509 -4.67 47.89 -12.55
CA LYS A 509 -3.37 48.41 -12.12
C LYS A 509 -3.00 47.92 -10.71
N GLY A 510 -3.96 47.92 -9.79
CA GLY A 510 -3.78 47.40 -8.44
C GLY A 510 -3.45 45.90 -8.46
N LEU A 511 -4.24 45.09 -9.17
CA LEU A 511 -3.99 43.65 -9.33
C LEU A 511 -2.66 43.35 -10.00
N LYS A 512 -2.24 44.18 -10.96
CA LYS A 512 -0.94 44.04 -11.62
C LYS A 512 0.20 44.24 -10.62
N LEU A 513 0.20 45.34 -9.87
CA LEU A 513 1.22 45.63 -8.85
C LEU A 513 1.27 44.53 -7.76
N ASP A 514 0.10 44.09 -7.30
CA ASP A 514 -0.03 42.98 -6.35
C ASP A 514 0.61 41.69 -6.86
N LEU A 515 0.33 41.31 -8.11
CA LEU A 515 0.80 40.06 -8.71
C LEU A 515 2.28 40.13 -9.11
N GLU A 516 2.81 41.31 -9.44
CA GLU A 516 4.25 41.52 -9.64
C GLU A 516 5.05 41.22 -8.36
N ASN A 517 4.53 41.56 -7.17
CA ASN A 517 5.15 41.19 -5.90
C ASN A 517 5.21 39.67 -5.66
N TYR A 518 4.31 38.89 -6.27
CA TYR A 518 4.35 37.42 -6.26
C TYR A 518 5.22 36.84 -7.38
N GLY A 519 5.91 37.67 -8.17
CA GLY A 519 6.77 37.26 -9.27
C GLY A 519 6.05 37.02 -10.60
N PHE A 520 4.77 37.40 -10.74
CA PHE A 520 4.05 37.36 -12.01
C PHE A 520 4.33 38.62 -12.82
N TYR A 521 5.47 38.67 -13.50
CA TYR A 521 5.81 39.76 -14.41
C TYR A 521 4.97 39.73 -15.69
N GLU A 522 4.77 40.91 -16.26
CA GLU A 522 3.89 41.14 -17.40
C GLU A 522 4.69 41.33 -18.69
N GLU A 523 5.34 40.28 -19.19
CA GLU A 523 5.96 40.31 -20.52
C GLU A 523 5.68 39.00 -21.28
N THR A 524 4.44 38.85 -21.77
CA THR A 524 4.21 38.02 -22.96
C THR A 524 4.09 38.96 -24.15
N GLU A 525 5.17 39.07 -24.94
CA GLU A 525 5.15 39.80 -26.21
C GLU A 525 4.40 39.03 -27.33
N ASP A 526 4.00 37.79 -27.07
CA ASP A 526 3.30 36.94 -28.03
C ASP A 526 1.91 37.50 -28.38
N TYR A 527 1.80 38.06 -29.59
CA TYR A 527 0.57 38.60 -30.17
C TYR A 527 -0.60 37.60 -30.15
N TRP A 528 -0.34 36.33 -30.46
CA TRP A 528 -1.38 35.30 -30.54
C TRP A 528 -1.90 34.91 -29.15
N PHE A 529 -1.02 34.92 -28.15
CA PHE A 529 -1.43 34.73 -26.77
C PHE A 529 -2.30 35.90 -26.26
N LYS A 530 -1.98 37.14 -26.64
CA LYS A 530 -2.81 38.31 -26.34
C LYS A 530 -4.21 38.20 -26.96
N GLU A 531 -4.29 37.83 -28.24
CA GLU A 531 -5.57 37.60 -28.93
C GLU A 531 -6.38 36.47 -28.27
N TYR A 532 -5.72 35.39 -27.84
CA TYR A 532 -6.37 34.29 -27.10
C TYR A 532 -7.02 34.79 -25.80
N ILE A 533 -6.31 35.56 -24.98
CA ILE A 533 -6.86 36.12 -23.73
C ILE A 533 -8.03 37.07 -24.02
N SER A 534 -7.92 37.90 -25.05
CA SER A 534 -9.01 38.80 -25.49
C SER A 534 -10.29 38.02 -25.81
N GLU A 535 -10.19 36.96 -26.61
CA GLU A 535 -11.35 36.14 -27.01
C GLU A 535 -11.93 35.31 -25.85
N MET A 536 -11.08 34.74 -24.99
CA MET A 536 -11.52 33.97 -23.82
C MET A 536 -12.21 34.86 -22.78
N SER A 537 -11.75 36.11 -22.60
CA SER A 537 -12.35 37.07 -21.66
C SER A 537 -13.78 37.54 -22.03
N LYS A 538 -14.32 37.12 -23.17
CA LYS A 538 -15.73 37.30 -23.52
C LYS A 538 -16.66 36.36 -22.74
N ASP A 539 -16.12 35.29 -22.14
CA ASP A 539 -16.88 34.41 -21.24
C ASP A 539 -16.66 34.84 -19.79
N GLU A 540 -17.72 35.11 -19.03
CA GLU A 540 -17.60 35.43 -17.61
C GLU A 540 -17.10 34.25 -16.78
N ALA A 541 -17.35 33.02 -17.23
CA ALA A 541 -16.84 31.83 -16.56
C ALA A 541 -15.31 31.83 -16.50
N PHE A 542 -14.61 32.52 -17.41
CA PHE A 542 -13.15 32.64 -17.43
C PHE A 542 -12.55 33.21 -16.12
N GLN A 543 -13.36 33.92 -15.32
CA GLN A 543 -12.92 34.46 -14.03
C GLN A 543 -12.91 33.42 -12.90
N LYS A 544 -13.64 32.31 -13.05
CA LYS A 544 -13.79 31.30 -12.00
C LYS A 544 -12.52 30.45 -11.84
N VAL A 545 -12.35 29.91 -10.64
CA VAL A 545 -11.27 28.95 -10.31
C VAL A 545 -11.80 27.51 -10.26
N GLU A 546 -13.03 27.36 -9.79
CA GLU A 546 -13.75 26.07 -9.76
C GLU A 546 -14.90 26.12 -10.76
N PHE A 547 -15.08 25.01 -11.45
CA PHE A 547 -16.03 24.85 -12.55
C PHE A 547 -16.85 23.58 -12.30
N THR A 548 -18.14 23.61 -12.65
CA THR A 548 -18.94 22.38 -12.81
C THR A 548 -18.44 21.58 -14.03
N GLU A 549 -18.85 20.30 -14.18
CA GLU A 549 -18.51 19.51 -15.37
C GLU A 549 -18.97 20.21 -16.66
N ASP A 550 -20.21 20.68 -16.70
CA ASP A 550 -20.76 21.43 -17.84
C ASP A 550 -19.98 22.72 -18.15
N GLU A 551 -19.53 23.45 -17.12
CA GLU A 551 -18.74 24.67 -17.29
C GLU A 551 -17.34 24.37 -17.83
N ARG A 552 -16.71 23.27 -17.39
CA ARG A 552 -15.41 22.82 -17.93
C ARG A 552 -15.54 22.45 -19.39
N ASP A 553 -16.54 21.64 -19.73
CA ASP A 553 -16.73 21.16 -21.09
C ASP A 553 -17.02 22.33 -22.04
N LYS A 554 -17.86 23.28 -21.62
CA LYS A 554 -18.14 24.50 -22.37
C LYS A 554 -16.89 25.37 -22.58
N LEU A 555 -16.09 25.59 -21.54
CA LEU A 555 -14.85 26.38 -21.64
C LEU A 555 -13.78 25.67 -22.49
N SER A 556 -13.69 24.35 -22.38
CA SER A 556 -12.79 23.53 -23.20
C SER A 556 -13.16 23.64 -24.68
N LEU A 557 -14.43 23.46 -25.02
CA LEU A 557 -14.95 23.58 -26.39
C LEU A 557 -14.70 24.98 -26.95
N ARG A 558 -15.01 26.01 -26.17
CA ARG A 558 -14.75 27.41 -26.53
C ARG A 558 -13.25 27.68 -26.74
N SER A 559 -12.39 27.14 -25.88
CA SER A 559 -10.93 27.28 -26.05
C SER A 559 -10.46 26.64 -27.35
N GLN A 560 -10.98 25.45 -27.71
CA GLN A 560 -10.68 24.81 -28.99
C GLN A 560 -11.16 25.65 -30.18
N GLU A 561 -12.37 26.20 -30.13
CA GLU A 561 -12.90 27.10 -31.16
C GLU A 561 -12.03 28.35 -31.34
N VAL A 562 -11.64 28.99 -30.23
CA VAL A 562 -10.77 30.18 -30.25
C VAL A 562 -9.41 29.82 -30.83
N ILE A 563 -8.79 28.72 -30.41
CA ILE A 563 -7.50 28.25 -30.94
C ILE A 563 -7.61 27.98 -32.45
N GLN A 564 -8.65 27.28 -32.91
CA GLN A 564 -8.87 27.02 -34.33
C GLN A 564 -9.01 28.31 -35.13
N ARG A 565 -9.81 29.28 -34.64
CA ARG A 565 -9.94 30.59 -35.27
C ARG A 565 -8.60 31.33 -35.36
N LEU A 566 -7.81 31.33 -34.29
CA LEU A 566 -6.50 31.97 -34.27
C LEU A 566 -5.50 31.27 -35.19
N LEU A 567 -5.52 29.94 -35.28
CA LEU A 567 -4.68 29.17 -36.21
C LEU A 567 -5.02 29.47 -37.67
N THR A 568 -6.30 29.57 -38.02
CA THR A 568 -6.74 29.98 -39.36
C THR A 568 -6.27 31.40 -39.68
N LYS A 569 -6.52 32.34 -38.76
CA LYS A 569 -6.09 33.75 -38.90
C LYS A 569 -4.56 33.91 -38.99
N ARG A 570 -3.81 33.01 -38.36
CA ARG A 570 -2.34 32.94 -38.45
C ARG A 570 -1.87 32.40 -39.79
N ARG A 571 -2.56 31.40 -40.35
CA ARG A 571 -2.30 30.86 -41.69
C ARG A 571 -2.64 31.84 -42.81
N GLU A 572 -3.59 32.75 -42.58
CA GLU A 572 -3.95 33.81 -43.54
C GLU A 572 -3.00 35.02 -43.49
N LYS A 573 -2.27 35.21 -42.38
CA LYS A 573 -1.29 36.29 -42.19
C LYS A 573 0.16 35.89 -42.55
N LEU A 574 0.42 34.60 -42.75
CA LEU A 574 1.69 34.04 -43.25
C LEU A 574 1.55 33.77 -44.75
#